data_AF-A0A3D2KCH8-F1
#
_entry.id   AF-A0A3D2KCH8-F1
#
_cell.length_a   1.000
_cell.length_b   1.000
_cell.length_c   1.000
_cell.angle_alpha   90.00
_cell.angle_beta   90.00
_cell.angle_gamma   90.00
#
_symmetry.space_group_name_H-M   'P 1'
#
loop_
_entity.id
_entity.type
_entity.pdbx_description
1 polymer ?
#
loop_
_entity_poly.entity_id
_entity_poly.type
_entity_poly.pdbx_seq_one_letter_code
_entity_poly.pdbx_strand_id
1 'polypeptide(L)' 'MFRFVHAKKVDVIKENDIYTVYGYTRLEDRYLMLNKQKVNIQIVMRYDKTKDQTYLKVGVPIVNSSY' A
#
# COMPACT_ATOMS: atom_id res chain seq x y z
N MET A 1 9.56 4.90 -5.81
CA MET A 1 9.25 3.96 -4.71
C MET A 1 8.87 2.56 -5.23
N PHE A 2 7.83 2.38 -6.05
CA PHE A 2 7.45 1.05 -6.60
C PHE A 2 8.55 0.33 -7.41
N ARG A 3 9.43 1.08 -8.08
CA ARG A 3 10.59 0.53 -8.80
C ARG A 3 11.62 -0.16 -7.90
N PHE A 4 11.72 0.20 -6.61
CA PHE A 4 12.72 -0.35 -5.69
C PHE A 4 12.32 -1.72 -5.12
N VAL A 5 11.02 -2.04 -5.13
CA VAL A 5 10.47 -3.29 -4.56
C VAL A 5 10.02 -4.28 -5.63
N HIS A 6 10.35 -4.03 -6.91
CA HIS A 6 9.90 -4.79 -8.07
C HIS A 6 8.38 -5.06 -8.07
N ALA A 7 7.60 -4.14 -7.49
CA ALA A 7 6.17 -4.32 -7.35
C ALA A 7 5.43 -3.75 -8.56
N LYS A 8 4.43 -4.49 -9.04
CA LYS A 8 3.45 -3.97 -9.99
C LYS A 8 2.34 -3.29 -9.19
N LYS A 9 2.05 -2.03 -9.52
CA LYS A 9 0.88 -1.32 -8.98
C LYS A 9 -0.39 -2.05 -9.44
N VAL A 10 -1.26 -2.36 -8.49
CA VAL A 10 -2.53 -3.07 -8.71
C VAL A 10 -3.70 -2.11 -8.62
N ASP A 11 -3.75 -1.30 -7.54
CA ASP A 11 -4.87 -0.39 -7.31
C ASP A 11 -4.43 0.86 -6.52
N VAL A 12 -5.28 1.90 -6.53
CA VAL A 12 -5.12 3.11 -5.72
C VAL A 12 -6.46 3.49 -5.11
N ILE A 13 -6.46 3.69 -3.79
CA ILE A 13 -7.59 4.25 -3.05
C ILE A 13 -7.19 5.62 -2.54
N LYS A 14 -8.06 6.62 -2.77
CA LYS A 14 -7.90 7.98 -2.24
C LYS A 14 -9.13 8.32 -1.41
N GLU A 15 -8.97 8.40 -0.09
CA GLU A 15 -10.03 8.73 0.85
C GLU A 15 -9.48 9.62 1.96
N ASN A 16 -10.20 10.68 2.35
CA ASN A 16 -9.88 11.51 3.52
C ASN A 16 -8.41 11.98 3.62
N ASP A 17 -7.83 12.48 2.52
CA ASP A 17 -6.41 12.89 2.42
C ASP A 17 -5.38 11.74 2.64
N ILE A 18 -5.86 10.50 2.62
CA ILE A 18 -5.05 9.28 2.63
C ILE A 18 -5.00 8.71 1.21
N TYR A 19 -3.79 8.51 0.73
CA TYR A 19 -3.45 7.90 -0.54
C TYR A 19 -2.87 6.52 -0.30
N THR A 20 -3.64 5.48 -0.62
CA THR A 20 -3.22 4.09 -0.47
C THR A 20 -2.94 3.51 -1.84
N VAL A 21 -1.75 2.95 -2.03
CA VAL A 21 -1.38 2.23 -3.24
C VAL A 21 -1.16 0.77 -2.90
N TYR A 22 -1.88 -0.11 -3.58
CA TYR A 22 -1.71 -1.54 -3.49
C TYR A 22 -0.87 -2.05 -4.64
N GLY A 23 -0.07 -3.08 -4.38
CA GLY A 23 0.70 -3.75 -5.40
C GLY A 23 0.98 -5.20 -5.10
N TYR A 24 1.67 -5.81 -6.06
CA TYR A 24 2.15 -7.17 -5.98
C TYR A 24 3.64 -7.24 -6.32
N THR A 25 4.43 -7.90 -5.48
CA THR A 25 5.82 -8.27 -5.75
C THR A 25 5.98 -9.79 -5.68
N ARG A 26 6.92 -10.35 -6.44
CA ARG A 26 7.24 -11.78 -6.40
C ARG A 26 8.19 -12.16 -5.25
N LEU A 27 8.61 -11.18 -4.45
CA LEU A 27 9.56 -11.36 -3.35
C LEU A 27 8.90 -11.85 -2.04
N GLU A 28 7.57 -11.92 -1.99
CA GLU A 28 6.79 -12.39 -0.84
C GLU A 28 5.67 -13.31 -1.34
N ASP A 29 5.61 -14.52 -0.78
CA ASP A 29 4.67 -15.56 -1.21
C ASP A 29 3.27 -15.36 -0.62
N ARG A 30 3.18 -14.69 0.54
CA ARG A 30 1.89 -14.39 1.19
C ARG A 30 1.24 -13.18 0.52
N TYR A 31 0.00 -13.36 0.10
CA TYR A 31 -0.80 -12.30 -0.53
C TYR A 31 -2.23 -12.31 -0.02
N LEU A 32 -2.89 -11.17 -0.16
CA LEU A 32 -4.33 -11.01 -0.05
C LEU A 32 -4.95 -10.92 -1.44
N MET A 33 -6.24 -11.22 -1.54
CA MET A 33 -7.02 -11.01 -2.76
C MET A 33 -7.83 -9.72 -2.62
N LEU A 34 -7.54 -8.72 -3.45
CA LEU A 34 -8.30 -7.48 -3.56
C LEU A 34 -8.91 -7.42 -4.96
N ASN A 35 -10.24 -7.34 -5.07
CA ASN A 35 -10.94 -7.25 -6.35
C ASN A 35 -10.48 -8.32 -7.38
N LYS A 36 -10.31 -9.58 -6.92
CA LYS A 36 -9.80 -10.74 -7.69
C LYS A 36 -8.34 -10.63 -8.14
N GLN A 37 -7.58 -9.65 -7.65
CA GLN A 37 -6.15 -9.49 -7.90
C GLN A 37 -5.33 -9.79 -6.64
N LYS A 38 -4.19 -10.45 -6.81
CA LYS A 38 -3.25 -10.69 -5.72
C LYS A 38 -2.54 -9.39 -5.34
N VAL A 39 -2.49 -9.08 -4.05
CA VAL A 39 -1.76 -7.93 -3.51
C VAL A 39 -0.97 -8.36 -2.27
N ASN A 40 0.27 -7.93 -2.15
CA ASN A 40 1.13 -8.25 -1.00
C ASN A 40 2.02 -7.10 -0.55
N ILE A 41 1.87 -5.92 -1.17
CA ILE A 41 2.46 -4.68 -0.71
C ILE A 41 1.41 -3.58 -0.67
N GLN A 42 1.40 -2.80 0.41
CA GLN A 42 0.58 -1.61 0.55
C GLN A 42 1.47 -0.44 0.95
N ILE A 43 1.27 0.71 0.31
CA ILE A 43 1.89 1.97 0.66
C ILE A 43 0.79 2.95 0.99
N VAL A 44 0.74 3.41 2.24
CA VAL A 44 -0.21 4.42 2.70
C VAL A 44 0.54 5.73 2.89
N MET A 45 0.08 6.76 2.20
CA MET A 45 0.58 8.13 2.27
C MET A 45 -0.52 9.01 2.84
N ARG A 46 -0.20 9.83 3.84
CA ARG A 46 -1.12 10.83 4.37
C ARG A 46 -0.38 12.14 4.54
N TYR A 47 -0.93 13.21 3.99
CA TYR A 47 -0.38 14.54 4.20
C TYR A 47 -1.12 15.24 5.34
N ASP A 48 -0.37 15.71 6.33
CA ASP A 48 -0.85 16.53 7.43
C ASP A 48 -0.53 17.99 7.14
N LYS A 49 -1.56 18.74 6.74
CA LYS A 49 -1.47 20.18 6.41
C LYS A 49 -1.10 21.03 7.63
N THR A 50 -1.44 20.60 8.84
CA THR A 50 -1.19 21.38 10.07
C THR A 50 0.28 21.37 10.45
N LYS A 51 0.98 20.28 10.12
CA LYS A 51 2.41 20.09 10.41
C LYS A 51 3.30 20.25 9.20
N ASP A 52 2.71 20.45 8.02
CA ASP A 52 3.38 20.40 6.72
C ASP A 52 4.25 19.14 6.56
N GLN A 53 3.67 17.97 6.86
CA GLN A 53 4.39 16.69 6.90
C GLN A 53 3.65 15.61 6.12
N THR A 54 4.40 14.77 5.41
CA THR A 54 3.87 13.56 4.77
C THR A 54 4.24 12.33 5.58
N TYR A 55 3.23 11.60 6.06
CA TYR A 55 3.39 10.31 6.72
C TYR A 55 3.33 9.20 5.69
N LEU A 56 4.28 8.27 5.76
CA LEU A 56 4.42 7.13 4.87
C LEU A 56 4.45 5.83 5.69
N LYS A 57 3.58 4.88 5.36
CA LYS A 57 3.58 3.53 5.93
C LYS A 57 3.68 2.50 4.80
N VAL A 58 4.53 1.50 4.97
CA VAL A 58 4.71 0.40 4.02
C VAL A 58 4.44 -0.92 4.76
N GLY A 59 3.57 -1.76 4.20
CA GLY A 59 3.26 -3.08 4.73
C GLY A 59 3.61 -4.18 3.72
N VAL A 60 4.42 -5.17 4.14
CA VAL A 60 4.77 -6.39 3.40
C VAL A 60 4.93 -7.56 4.41
N PRO A 61 4.13 -8.65 4.31
CA PRO A 61 2.89 -8.75 3.55
C PRO A 61 1.82 -7.80 4.13
N ILE A 62 0.75 -7.57 3.40
CA ILE A 62 -0.40 -6.84 3.93
C ILE A 62 -1.05 -7.72 5.00
N VAL A 63 -0.90 -7.35 6.27
CA VAL A 63 -1.58 -8.01 7.38
C VAL A 63 -2.89 -7.26 7.60
N ASN A 64 -4.01 -7.92 7.32
CA ASN A 64 -5.33 -7.39 7.65
C ASN A 64 -5.51 -7.51 9.16
N SER A 65 -4.94 -6.58 9.94
CA SER A 65 -5.33 -6.45 11.35
C SER A 65 -6.66 -5.70 11.37
N SER A 66 -7.75 -6.42 11.10
CA SER A 66 -9.06 -6.01 11.56
C SER A 66 -9.00 -5.98 13.08
N TYR A 67 -8.78 -4.80 13.66
CA TYR A 67 -8.99 -4.52 15.08
C TYR A 67 -10.24 -3.67 15.21
#